data_AF-A0A534LJS1-F1
#
_entry.id   AF-A0A534LJS1-F1
#
_cell.length_a   1.000
_cell.length_b   1.000
_cell.length_c   1.000
_cell.angle_alpha   90.00
_cell.angle_beta   90.00
_cell.angle_gamma   90.00
#
_symmetry.space_group_name_H-M   'P 1'
#
loop_
_entity.id
_entity.type
_entity.pdbx_description
1 polymer ?
#
loop_
_entity_poly.entity_id
_entity_poly.type
_entity_poly.pdbx_seq_one_letter_code
_entity_poly.pdbx_strand_id
1 'polypeptide(L)' 'MPEEQLGAFISKYAPEIAAQARAVLAKMRAFLPGAIELVYDNYNALAVGFGTTERTSDTVFSIAVFP' A
#
# COMPACT_ATOMS: atom_id res chain seq x y z
N MET A 1 -9.97 -0.67 -9.58
CA MET A 1 -8.55 -1.11 -9.60
C MET A 1 -8.01 -1.16 -8.18
N PRO A 2 -6.97 -1.97 -7.86
CA PRO A 2 -6.41 -2.08 -6.50
C PRO A 2 -6.10 -0.73 -5.84
N GLU A 3 -5.75 0.26 -6.68
CA GLU A 3 -5.46 1.64 -6.30
C GLU A 3 -6.64 2.40 -5.69
N GLU A 4 -7.87 2.13 -6.14
CA GLU A 4 -9.08 2.80 -5.65
C GLU A 4 -9.47 2.30 -4.27
N GLN A 5 -9.32 0.98 -4.03
CA GLN A 5 -9.51 0.38 -2.70
C GLN A 5 -8.50 0.94 -1.71
N LEU A 6 -7.23 1.03 -2.11
CA LEU A 6 -6.17 1.63 -1.28
C LEU A 6 -6.49 3.08 -0.91
N GLY A 7 -6.96 3.88 -1.88
CA GLY A 7 -7.38 5.25 -1.63
C GLY A 7 -8.49 5.38 -0.60
N ALA A 8 -9.45 4.46 -0.58
CA ALA A 8 -10.53 4.42 0.40
C ALA A 8 -10.02 4.06 1.82
N PHE A 9 -9.11 3.10 1.94
CA PHE A 9 -8.49 2.75 3.23
C PHE A 9 -7.63 3.89 3.78
N ILE A 10 -6.80 4.49 2.94
CA ILE A 10 -5.93 5.62 3.32
C ILE A 10 -6.76 6.81 3.80
N SER A 11 -7.96 7.00 3.24
CA SER A 11 -8.85 8.11 3.63
C SER A 11 -9.44 7.97 5.05
N LYS A 12 -9.28 6.81 5.70
CA LYS A 12 -9.65 6.61 7.11
C LYS A 12 -8.59 7.15 8.09
N TYR A 13 -7.37 7.39 7.62
CA TYR A 13 -6.27 7.90 8.43
C TYR A 13 -6.28 9.43 8.51
N ALA A 14 -5.57 9.98 9.50
CA ALA A 14 -5.31 11.41 9.59
C ALA A 14 -4.72 11.93 8.26
N PRO A 15 -5.07 13.16 7.82
CA PRO A 15 -4.68 13.68 6.52
C PRO A 15 -3.16 13.71 6.30
N GLU A 16 -2.37 13.89 7.37
CA GLU A 16 -0.91 13.86 7.32
C GLU A 16 -0.37 12.46 7.00
N ILE A 17 -0.90 11.43 7.68
CA ILE A 17 -0.56 10.03 7.45
C ILE A 17 -1.01 9.59 6.07
N ALA A 18 -2.20 10.03 5.66
CA ALA A 18 -2.72 9.75 4.33
C ALA A 18 -1.85 10.35 3.22
N ALA A 19 -1.37 11.59 3.41
CA ALA A 19 -0.46 12.23 2.48
C ALA A 19 0.88 11.51 2.40
N GLN A 20 1.45 11.12 3.54
CA GLN A 20 2.69 10.34 3.58
C GLN A 20 2.54 8.98 2.90
N ALA A 21 1.48 8.24 3.20
CA ALA A 21 1.19 6.95 2.58
C ALA A 21 1.13 7.07 1.05
N ARG A 22 0.37 8.04 0.52
CA ARG A 22 0.29 8.30 -0.93
C ARG A 22 1.65 8.64 -1.54
N ALA A 23 2.46 9.45 -0.86
CA ALA A 23 3.77 9.85 -1.34
C ALA A 23 4.75 8.66 -1.42
N VAL A 24 4.74 7.78 -0.42
CA VAL A 24 5.60 6.58 -0.41
C VAL A 24 5.13 5.60 -1.49
N LEU A 25 3.82 5.36 -1.61
CA LEU A 25 3.25 4.50 -2.65
C LEU A 25 3.61 5.00 -4.06
N ALA A 26 3.48 6.29 -4.32
CA ALA A 26 3.86 6.89 -5.60
C ALA A 26 5.34 6.69 -5.93
N LYS A 27 6.23 6.84 -4.94
CA LYS A 27 7.67 6.55 -5.11
C LYS A 27 7.90 5.06 -5.42
N MET A 28 7.24 4.16 -4.72
CA MET A 28 7.42 2.71 -4.94
C MET A 28 6.89 2.26 -6.29
N ARG A 29 5.77 2.82 -6.77
CA ARG A 29 5.25 2.56 -8.13
C ARG A 29 6.21 3.00 -9.22
N ALA A 30 6.89 4.14 -9.01
CA ALA A 30 7.92 4.62 -9.94
C ALA A 30 9.19 3.74 -9.88
N PHE A 31 9.52 3.20 -8.70
CA PHE A 31 10.70 2.35 -8.51
C PHE A 31 10.50 0.93 -9.05
N LEU A 32 9.28 0.39 -8.96
CA LEU A 32 8.91 -0.95 -9.39
C LEU A 32 7.71 -0.89 -10.36
N PRO A 33 7.93 -0.43 -11.60
CA PRO A 33 6.87 -0.36 -12.60
C PRO A 33 6.34 -1.78 -12.89
N GLY A 34 5.07 -2.02 -12.54
CA GLY A 34 4.41 -3.31 -12.75
C GLY A 34 4.38 -4.25 -11.54
N ALA A 35 4.88 -3.82 -10.37
CA ALA A 35 4.64 -4.56 -9.13
C ALA A 35 3.15 -4.56 -8.76
N ILE A 36 2.68 -5.71 -8.28
CA ILE A 36 1.31 -5.88 -7.81
C ILE A 36 1.23 -5.39 -6.36
N GLU A 37 0.29 -4.47 -6.12
CA GLU A 37 -0.02 -3.93 -4.80
C GLU A 37 -1.12 -4.76 -4.13
N LEU A 38 -0.75 -5.52 -3.11
CA LEU A 38 -1.66 -6.29 -2.28
C LEU A 38 -1.95 -5.53 -0.99
N VAL A 39 -3.19 -5.05 -0.86
CA VAL A 39 -3.64 -4.26 0.29
C VAL A 39 -4.36 -5.17 1.27
N TYR A 40 -3.87 -5.23 2.50
CA TYR A 40 -4.53 -5.93 3.60
C TYR A 40 -4.75 -4.96 4.76
N ASP A 41 -6.01 -4.80 5.15
CA ASP A 41 -6.39 -4.13 6.38
C ASP A 41 -6.14 -5.12 7.52
N ASN A 42 -5.06 -4.89 8.27
CA ASN A 42 -4.85 -5.58 9.52
C ASN A 42 -5.45 -4.71 10.62
N TYR A 43 -6.08 -5.32 11.63
CA TYR A 43 -6.82 -4.62 12.70
C TYR A 43 -6.03 -3.49 13.41
N ASN A 44 -4.70 -3.45 13.25
CA ASN A 44 -3.78 -2.47 13.81
C ASN A 44 -3.11 -1.53 12.79
N ALA A 45 -3.08 -1.88 11.50
CA ALA A 45 -2.35 -1.13 10.47
C ALA A 45 -2.78 -1.52 9.05
N LEU A 46 -2.68 -0.58 8.12
CA LEU A 46 -2.86 -0.84 6.70
C LEU A 46 -1.53 -1.33 6.13
N ALA A 47 -1.49 -2.59 5.67
CA ALA A 47 -0.33 -3.15 5.03
C ALA A 47 -0.51 -3.18 3.51
N VAL A 48 0.51 -2.73 2.78
CA VAL A 48 0.58 -2.77 1.32
C VAL A 48 1.81 -3.54 0.90
N GLY A 49 1.61 -4.76 0.38
CA GLY A 49 2.65 -5.60 -0.19
C GLY A 49 2.89 -5.28 -1.66
N PHE A 50 4.15 -5.26 -2.07
CA PHE A 50 4.61 -5.18 -3.45
C PHE A 50 5.27 -6.50 -3.86
N GLY A 51 4.66 -7.20 -4.81
CA GLY A 51 5.14 -8.49 -5.33
C GLY A 51 5.12 -8.55 -6.84
N THR A 52 5.72 -9.62 -7.40
CA THR A 52 5.62 -9.88 -8.85
C THR A 52 4.38 -10.69 -9.21
N THR A 53 3.68 -11.22 -8.20
CA THR A 53 2.46 -12.02 -8.33
C THR A 53 1.43 -11.61 -7.27
N GLU A 54 0.18 -12.05 -7.44
CA GLU A 54 -0.90 -11.85 -6.45
C GLU A 54 -0.74 -12.67 -5.16
N ARG A 55 0.35 -13.45 -5.03
CA ARG A 55 0.63 -14.22 -3.82
C ARG A 55 1.42 -13.37 -2.83
N THR A 56 0.92 -13.27 -1.61
CA THR A 56 1.58 -12.57 -0.51
C THR A 56 2.98 -13.12 -0.22
N SER A 57 3.22 -14.42 -0.42
CA SER A 57 4.54 -15.05 -0.25
C SER A 57 5.60 -14.59 -1.25
N ASP A 58 5.19 -13.99 -2.37
CA ASP A 58 6.06 -13.45 -3.41
C ASP A 58 6.27 -11.93 -3.25
N THR A 59 5.74 -11.38 -2.16
CA THR A 59 5.90 -9.97 -1.81
C THR A 59 7.36 -9.72 -1.43
N VAL A 60 8.07 -8.95 -2.25
CA VAL A 60 9.48 -8.62 -1.99
C VAL A 60 9.59 -7.49 -0.96
N PHE A 61 8.57 -6.63 -0.89
CA PHE A 61 8.56 -5.47 -0.02
C PHE A 61 7.17 -5.13 0.48
N SER A 62 7.04 -4.62 1.70
CA SER A 62 5.75 -4.21 2.27
C SER A 62 5.86 -2.86 2.99
N ILE A 63 4.82 -2.04 2.86
CA ILE A 63 4.63 -0.80 3.62
C ILE A 63 3.54 -1.05 4.66
N ALA A 64 3.84 -0.79 5.92
CA ALA A 64 2.82 -0.73 6.97
C ALA A 64 2.55 0.73 7.34
N VAL A 65 1.28 1.13 7.29
CA VAL A 65 0.81 2.45 7.69
C VAL A 65 0.06 2.30 9.01
N PHE A 66 0.57 2.98 10.03
CA PHE A 66 -0.03 3.05 11.35
C PHE A 66 -0.76 4.39 11.53
N PRO A 67 -1.82 4.43 12.35
CA PRO A 67 -2.50 5.67 12.72
C PRO A 67 -1.69 6.53 13.70
#